data_AF-A7VS96-F1
#
_entry.id   AF-A7VS96-F1
#
_cell.length_a   1.000
_cell.length_b   1.000
_cell.length_c   1.000
_cell.angle_alpha   90.00
_cell.angle_beta   90.00
_cell.angle_gamma   90.00
#
_symmetry.space_group_name_H-M   'P 1'
#
loop_
_entity.id
_entity.type
_entity.pdbx_description
1 polymer ?
#
loop_
_entity_poly.entity_id
_entity_poly.type
_entity_poly.pdbx_seq_one_letter_code
_entity_poly.pdbx_strand_id
1 'polypeptide(L)'
;MPNQNVNKVIYGGRVLIDLTGDTVDPSKLLKGSKAHDKSGAQIEGACTFDVDSTDATAVAAEILFGKTAYVSGNKLTGTMKNNGAVTKKITTRDEEVTIPQGFHDGSGKVGIDATEKGKLIANNIREGVTILGVEGTMSGSENMKPQAKTVTPSTAKQTILPDTEYNCLSQVEVEAIPYVEADNPAGGVTVTIAG
;
A
#
# COMPACT_ATOMS: atom_id res chain seq x y z
N MET A 1 79.92 8.28 1.53
CA MET A 1 79.63 9.56 2.23
C MET A 1 78.13 9.58 2.46
N PRO A 2 77.63 9.86 3.67
CA PRO A 2 76.19 9.99 3.86
C PRO A 2 75.70 11.12 2.95
N ASN A 3 74.68 10.87 2.13
CA ASN A 3 74.09 11.87 1.25
C ASN A 3 73.64 13.07 2.10
N GLN A 4 74.42 14.15 2.10
CA GLN A 4 73.98 15.42 2.65
C GLN A 4 73.03 16.03 1.63
N ASN A 5 71.74 15.81 1.85
CA ASN A 5 70.71 16.46 1.06
C ASN A 5 70.77 17.98 1.28
N VAL A 6 70.53 18.75 0.23
CA VAL A 6 70.49 20.21 0.31
C VAL A 6 69.09 20.61 0.76
N ASN A 7 68.96 21.09 2.00
CA ASN A 7 67.68 21.57 2.55
C ASN A 7 67.56 23.09 2.64
N LYS A 8 68.63 23.82 2.34
CA LYS A 8 68.66 25.28 2.35
C LYS A 8 69.62 25.81 1.29
N VAL A 9 69.18 26.79 0.51
CA VAL A 9 69.97 27.43 -0.56
C VAL A 9 70.04 28.93 -0.30
N ILE A 10 71.26 29.47 -0.21
CA ILE A 10 71.52 30.90 -0.04
C ILE A 10 72.37 31.37 -1.22
N TYR A 11 71.93 32.42 -1.90
CA TYR A 11 72.66 33.02 -3.02
C TYR A 11 72.79 34.53 -2.79
N GLY A 12 74.03 35.03 -2.80
CA GLY A 12 74.29 36.47 -2.60
C GLY A 12 73.73 37.03 -1.29
N GLY A 13 73.69 36.23 -0.21
CA GLY A 13 73.10 36.60 1.08
C GLY A 13 71.56 36.50 1.16
N ARG A 14 70.88 36.14 0.06
CA ARG A 14 69.43 35.92 0.03
C ARG A 14 69.10 34.42 0.15
N VAL A 15 68.18 34.07 1.04
CA VAL A 15 67.62 32.72 1.14
C VAL A 15 66.71 32.48 -0.06
N LEU A 16 67.01 31.47 -0.87
CA LEU A 16 66.22 31.09 -2.04
C LEU A 16 65.29 29.90 -1.76
N ILE A 17 65.77 28.93 -0.96
CA ILE A 17 65.02 27.75 -0.51
C ILE A 17 65.40 27.52 0.96
N ASP A 18 64.43 27.23 1.82
CA ASP A 18 64.66 26.83 3.20
C ASP A 18 63.57 25.85 3.64
N LEU A 19 63.91 24.56 3.69
CA LEU A 19 63.03 23.48 4.10
C LEU A 19 63.11 23.21 5.61
N THR A 20 63.98 23.92 6.36
CA THR A 20 64.27 23.57 7.77
C THR A 20 63.04 23.66 8.69
N GLY A 21 62.01 24.42 8.28
CA GLY A 21 60.73 24.54 8.98
C GLY A 21 59.61 23.62 8.47
N ASP A 22 59.84 22.83 7.41
CA ASP A 22 58.80 22.01 6.80
C ASP A 22 58.38 20.84 7.70
N THR A 23 57.09 20.51 7.67
CA THR A 23 56.48 19.46 8.50
C THR A 23 55.84 18.36 7.66
N VAL A 24 56.36 18.11 6.45
CA VAL A 24 55.84 17.06 5.58
C VAL A 24 56.10 15.70 6.23
N ASP A 25 55.02 14.99 6.54
CA ASP A 25 55.05 13.66 7.14
C ASP A 25 54.55 12.65 6.11
N PRO A 26 55.31 11.58 5.79
CA PRO A 26 54.85 10.52 4.89
C PRO A 26 53.45 9.98 5.23
N SER A 27 53.06 9.91 6.50
CA SER A 27 51.74 9.46 6.94
C SER A 27 50.59 10.42 6.58
N LYS A 28 50.91 11.66 6.22
CA LYS A 28 49.96 12.70 5.78
C LYS A 28 50.06 12.99 4.28
N LEU A 29 51.03 12.41 3.59
CA LEU A 29 51.21 12.51 2.15
C LEU A 29 50.62 11.28 1.46
N LEU A 30 49.75 11.49 0.46
CA LEU A 30 49.08 10.40 -0.27
C LEU A 30 50.08 9.40 -0.84
N LYS A 31 49.75 8.10 -0.70
CA LYS A 31 50.62 7.02 -1.12
C LYS A 31 51.10 7.17 -2.56
N GLY A 32 52.41 7.09 -2.78
CA GLY A 32 53.04 7.25 -4.10
C GLY A 32 53.37 8.69 -4.50
N SER A 33 52.84 9.70 -3.79
CA SER A 33 53.25 11.09 -3.98
C SER A 33 54.65 11.30 -3.40
N LYS A 34 55.50 12.04 -4.11
CA LYS A 34 56.87 12.35 -3.67
C LYS A 34 56.96 13.80 -3.21
N ALA A 35 57.67 14.03 -2.11
CA ALA A 35 57.96 15.36 -1.56
C ALA A 35 59.38 15.36 -0.96
N HIS A 36 59.81 16.50 -0.43
CA HIS A 36 61.04 16.58 0.37
C HIS A 36 60.68 16.86 1.83
N ASP A 37 61.41 16.24 2.77
CA ASP A 37 61.29 16.56 4.19
C ASP A 37 62.21 17.73 4.60
N LYS A 38 62.20 18.11 5.88
CA LYS A 38 63.03 19.22 6.40
C LYS A 38 64.55 19.00 6.27
N SER A 39 64.97 17.76 6.05
CA SER A 39 66.37 17.42 5.78
C SER A 39 66.72 17.55 4.31
N GLY A 40 65.74 17.84 3.43
CA GLY A 40 65.89 17.85 1.98
C GLY A 40 65.89 16.44 1.38
N ALA A 41 65.61 15.40 2.17
CA ALA A 41 65.49 14.04 1.65
C ALA A 41 64.18 13.90 0.89
N GLN A 42 64.23 13.26 -0.28
CA GLN A 42 63.00 12.87 -0.96
C GLN A 42 62.30 11.78 -0.15
N ILE A 43 61.06 12.03 0.21
CA ILE A 43 60.15 11.10 0.88
C ILE A 43 59.01 10.73 -0.06
N GLU A 44 58.43 9.55 0.17
CA GLU A 44 57.26 9.07 -0.54
C GLU A 44 56.10 8.91 0.45
N GLY A 45 54.91 9.32 0.04
CA GLY A 45 53.73 9.23 0.87
C GLY A 45 53.39 7.79 1.24
N ALA A 46 52.91 7.62 2.46
CA ALA A 46 52.44 6.37 3.03
C ALA A 46 50.95 6.43 3.41
N CYS A 47 50.33 7.61 3.30
CA CYS A 47 48.92 7.81 3.61
C CYS A 47 48.03 7.00 2.65
N THR A 48 47.28 6.06 3.19
CA THR A 48 46.30 5.24 2.45
C THR A 48 44.88 5.77 2.56
N PHE A 49 44.66 6.96 3.13
CA PHE A 49 43.32 7.55 3.18
C PHE A 49 42.77 7.72 1.77
N ASP A 50 41.57 7.21 1.56
CA ASP A 50 40.85 7.24 0.30
C ASP A 50 39.78 8.34 0.28
N VAL A 51 39.29 8.78 1.45
CA VAL A 51 38.17 9.75 1.57
C VAL A 51 38.27 10.64 2.82
N ASP A 52 37.81 11.89 2.71
CA ASP A 52 37.45 12.74 3.85
C ASP A 52 35.99 12.42 4.24
N SER A 53 35.77 11.95 5.47
CA SER A 53 34.44 11.52 5.96
C SER A 53 33.82 12.49 6.96
N THR A 54 34.37 13.71 7.08
CA THR A 54 33.91 14.70 8.07
C THR A 54 32.50 15.23 7.79
N ASP A 55 32.04 15.19 6.55
CA ASP A 55 30.70 15.59 6.13
C ASP A 55 29.70 14.42 6.04
N ALA A 56 30.16 13.18 6.29
CA ALA A 56 29.29 12.00 6.27
C ALA A 56 28.30 12.01 7.45
N THR A 57 27.04 11.65 7.19
CA THR A 57 25.95 11.77 8.18
C THR A 57 25.33 10.44 8.60
N ALA A 58 25.79 9.31 8.05
CA ALA A 58 25.18 8.01 8.30
C ALA A 58 25.30 7.60 9.78
N VAL A 59 24.24 7.00 10.32
CA VAL A 59 24.29 6.34 11.63
C VAL A 59 24.23 4.83 11.51
N ALA A 60 24.64 4.09 12.56
CA ALA A 60 24.61 2.63 12.55
C ALA A 60 23.21 2.06 12.20
N ALA A 61 22.14 2.72 12.66
CA ALA A 61 20.76 2.33 12.36
C ALA A 61 20.33 2.53 10.89
N GLU A 62 21.11 3.30 10.12
CA GLU A 62 20.89 3.56 8.69
C GLU A 62 21.70 2.63 7.78
N ILE A 63 22.62 1.85 8.36
CA ILE A 63 23.50 0.94 7.63
C ILE A 63 23.00 -0.49 7.83
N LEU A 64 22.92 -1.26 6.75
CA LEU A 64 22.52 -2.68 6.78
C LEU A 64 23.36 -3.49 7.78
N PHE A 65 22.70 -4.42 8.47
CA PHE A 65 23.30 -5.26 9.49
C PHE A 65 24.59 -5.92 9.01
N GLY A 66 25.68 -5.72 9.76
CA GLY A 66 26.99 -6.28 9.44
C GLY A 66 27.76 -5.57 8.33
N LYS A 67 27.17 -4.59 7.63
CA LYS A 67 27.89 -3.69 6.73
C LYS A 67 28.60 -2.59 7.53
N THR A 68 29.62 -1.99 6.95
CA THR A 68 30.42 -0.95 7.63
C THR A 68 30.55 0.30 6.78
N ALA A 69 30.62 1.46 7.42
CA ALA A 69 30.92 2.75 6.78
C ALA A 69 31.86 3.56 7.69
N TYR A 70 32.48 4.61 7.15
CA TYR A 70 33.25 5.57 7.95
C TYR A 70 32.53 6.91 8.02
N VAL A 71 32.44 7.46 9.23
CA VAL A 71 31.79 8.74 9.51
C VAL A 71 32.65 9.53 10.49
N SER A 72 33.08 10.72 10.11
CA SER A 72 33.98 11.57 10.89
C SER A 72 35.22 10.80 11.39
N GLY A 73 35.82 9.97 10.53
CA GLY A 73 36.98 9.13 10.85
C GLY A 73 36.69 7.88 11.68
N ASN A 74 35.44 7.65 12.12
CA ASN A 74 35.07 6.48 12.91
C ASN A 74 34.43 5.40 12.03
N LYS A 75 34.85 4.14 12.23
CA LYS A 75 34.21 2.99 11.60
C LYS A 75 32.89 2.67 12.30
N LEU A 76 31.78 2.77 11.58
CA LEU A 76 30.46 2.33 12.01
C LEU A 76 30.16 0.93 11.50
N THR A 77 29.51 0.12 12.33
CA THR A 77 28.93 -1.17 11.94
C THR A 77 27.42 -1.04 11.95
N GLY A 78 26.79 -1.41 10.84
CA GLY A 78 25.36 -1.27 10.64
C GLY A 78 24.53 -2.21 11.52
N THR A 79 23.38 -1.70 11.94
CA THR A 79 22.39 -2.39 12.77
C THR A 79 21.01 -2.47 12.10
N MET A 80 20.83 -1.88 10.91
CA MET A 80 19.56 -1.94 10.19
C MET A 80 19.25 -3.38 9.78
N LYS A 81 18.16 -3.92 10.30
CA LYS A 81 17.68 -5.25 9.91
C LYS A 81 17.32 -5.28 8.43
N ASN A 82 17.73 -6.35 7.74
CA ASN A 82 17.21 -6.68 6.42
C ASN A 82 15.97 -7.57 6.58
N ASN A 83 14.80 -7.03 6.21
CA ASN A 83 13.52 -7.75 6.25
C ASN A 83 13.19 -8.47 4.93
N GLY A 84 13.94 -8.20 3.85
CA GLY A 84 13.69 -8.77 2.52
C GLY A 84 12.27 -8.48 2.01
N ALA A 85 11.66 -9.50 1.41
CA ALA A 85 10.31 -9.46 0.89
C ALA A 85 9.26 -9.69 1.99
N VAL A 86 8.71 -8.63 2.56
CA VAL A 86 7.63 -8.75 3.54
C VAL A 86 6.28 -8.93 2.84
N THR A 87 5.69 -10.12 2.99
CA THR A 87 4.32 -10.40 2.52
C THR A 87 3.36 -10.55 3.69
N LYS A 88 2.25 -9.81 3.66
CA LYS A 88 1.21 -9.82 4.69
C LYS A 88 -0.17 -9.91 4.06
N LYS A 89 -1.15 -10.33 4.85
CA LYS A 89 -2.53 -10.50 4.40
C LYS A 89 -3.49 -9.76 5.32
N ILE A 90 -4.59 -9.27 4.74
CA ILE A 90 -5.72 -8.66 5.46
C ILE A 90 -6.85 -9.69 5.47
N THR A 91 -7.29 -10.06 6.67
CA THR A 91 -8.31 -11.08 6.95
C THR A 91 -9.58 -10.49 7.56
N THR A 92 -9.51 -9.31 8.17
CA THR A 92 -10.67 -8.62 8.73
C THR A 92 -10.75 -7.17 8.27
N ARG A 93 -11.94 -6.57 8.34
CA ARG A 93 -12.21 -5.20 7.85
C ARG A 93 -11.29 -4.14 8.49
N ASP A 94 -11.06 -4.27 9.79
CA ASP A 94 -10.37 -3.27 10.60
C ASP A 94 -8.94 -3.72 10.96
N GLU A 95 -8.38 -4.71 10.25
CA GLU A 95 -7.03 -5.22 10.50
C GLU A 95 -5.96 -4.21 10.08
N GLU A 96 -5.09 -3.86 11.03
CA GLU A 96 -3.90 -3.06 10.77
C GLU A 96 -2.68 -3.96 10.55
N VAL A 97 -2.04 -3.83 9.38
CA VAL A 97 -0.83 -4.57 9.05
C VAL A 97 0.40 -3.75 9.45
N THR A 98 1.12 -4.21 10.48
CA THR A 98 2.40 -3.60 10.87
C THR A 98 3.52 -4.03 9.92
N ILE A 99 4.18 -3.07 9.29
CA ILE A 99 5.41 -3.29 8.52
C ILE A 99 6.61 -3.02 9.43
N PRO A 100 7.48 -4.02 9.69
CA PRO A 100 8.61 -3.84 10.60
C PRO A 100 9.60 -2.82 10.03
N GLN A 101 10.21 -2.02 10.93
CA GLN A 101 11.31 -1.14 10.58
C GLN A 101 12.51 -1.95 10.03
N GLY A 102 13.22 -1.38 9.06
CA GLY A 102 14.40 -1.96 8.44
C GLY A 102 14.36 -1.84 6.92
N PHE A 103 15.31 -2.48 6.26
CA PHE A 103 15.38 -2.53 4.81
C PHE A 103 14.39 -3.55 4.26
N HIS A 104 13.66 -3.16 3.22
CA HIS A 104 12.79 -4.04 2.44
C HIS A 104 13.28 -4.01 0.99
N ASP A 105 13.28 -5.16 0.32
CA ASP A 105 13.84 -5.29 -1.04
C ASP A 105 12.91 -4.78 -2.16
N GLY A 106 11.76 -4.21 -1.79
CA GLY A 106 10.76 -3.69 -2.72
C GLY A 106 9.86 -4.75 -3.37
N SER A 107 10.09 -6.05 -3.10
CA SER A 107 9.28 -7.14 -3.67
C SER A 107 8.12 -7.59 -2.77
N GLY A 108 8.09 -7.09 -1.52
CA GLY A 108 7.01 -7.35 -0.56
C GLY A 108 5.63 -6.86 -1.03
N LYS A 109 4.57 -7.49 -0.51
CA LYS A 109 3.17 -7.18 -0.86
C LYS A 109 2.27 -7.27 0.37
N VAL A 110 1.28 -6.39 0.44
CA VAL A 110 0.15 -6.52 1.35
C VAL A 110 -1.12 -6.64 0.51
N GLY A 111 -1.96 -7.62 0.80
CA GLY A 111 -3.20 -7.84 0.06
C GLY A 111 -4.25 -8.53 0.90
N ILE A 112 -5.48 -8.57 0.39
CA ILE A 112 -6.57 -9.30 1.04
C ILE A 112 -6.27 -10.80 0.95
N ASP A 113 -6.54 -11.55 2.02
CA ASP A 113 -6.41 -13.01 1.97
C ASP A 113 -7.27 -13.58 0.84
N ALA A 114 -6.77 -14.64 0.20
CA ALA A 114 -7.44 -15.26 -0.94
C ALA A 114 -8.85 -15.76 -0.59
N THR A 115 -9.05 -16.21 0.66
CA THR A 115 -10.35 -16.66 1.17
C THR A 115 -11.33 -15.50 1.27
N GLU A 116 -10.90 -14.38 1.85
CA GLU A 116 -11.75 -13.19 1.98
C GLU A 116 -12.04 -12.57 0.61
N LYS A 117 -11.05 -12.57 -0.29
CA LYS A 117 -11.26 -12.19 -1.69
C LYS A 117 -12.30 -13.09 -2.36
N GLY A 118 -12.29 -14.40 -2.07
CA GLY A 118 -13.26 -15.37 -2.59
C GLY A 118 -14.70 -15.12 -2.13
N LYS A 119 -14.92 -14.38 -1.03
CA LYS A 119 -16.26 -14.01 -0.55
C LYS A 119 -16.86 -12.84 -1.32
N LEU A 120 -16.05 -12.09 -2.08
CA LEU A 120 -16.49 -10.96 -2.91
C LEU A 120 -17.14 -11.47 -4.20
N ILE A 121 -18.32 -12.08 -4.06
CA ILE A 121 -19.10 -12.66 -5.15
C ILE A 121 -20.15 -11.65 -5.58
N ALA A 122 -20.16 -11.25 -6.85
CA ALA A 122 -21.09 -10.27 -7.41
C ALA A 122 -22.56 -10.60 -7.09
N ASN A 123 -22.96 -11.87 -7.18
CA ASN A 123 -24.32 -12.32 -6.88
C ASN A 123 -24.72 -12.21 -5.40
N ASN A 124 -23.77 -12.01 -4.48
CA ASN A 124 -24.05 -11.78 -3.07
C ASN A 124 -24.00 -10.29 -2.70
N ILE A 125 -23.63 -9.43 -3.66
CA ILE A 125 -23.51 -7.99 -3.48
C ILE A 125 -24.71 -7.35 -4.17
N ARG A 126 -25.39 -6.44 -3.46
CA ARG A 126 -26.57 -5.72 -3.97
C ARG A 126 -26.25 -5.03 -5.30
N GLU A 127 -27.18 -5.14 -6.24
CA GLU A 127 -27.11 -4.43 -7.52
C GLU A 127 -26.82 -2.93 -7.33
N GLY A 128 -25.88 -2.41 -8.14
CA GLY A 128 -25.42 -1.02 -8.07
C GLY A 128 -24.41 -0.71 -6.95
N VAL A 129 -24.04 -1.69 -6.11
CA VAL A 129 -22.99 -1.54 -5.10
C VAL A 129 -21.69 -2.15 -5.61
N THR A 130 -20.58 -1.39 -5.54
CA THR A 130 -19.24 -1.90 -5.88
C THR A 130 -18.40 -2.05 -4.62
N ILE A 131 -17.85 -3.24 -4.39
CA ILE A 131 -16.92 -3.52 -3.28
C ILE A 131 -15.59 -3.97 -3.89
N LEU A 132 -14.52 -3.19 -3.68
CA LEU A 132 -13.16 -3.52 -4.12
C LEU A 132 -13.07 -3.86 -5.64
N GLY A 133 -13.87 -3.18 -6.45
CA GLY A 133 -13.95 -3.39 -7.91
C GLY A 133 -14.90 -4.50 -8.37
N VAL A 134 -15.56 -5.21 -7.46
CA VAL A 134 -16.62 -6.18 -7.79
C VAL A 134 -17.97 -5.46 -7.73
N GLU A 135 -18.59 -5.27 -8.89
CA GLU A 135 -19.96 -4.74 -8.99
C GLU A 135 -20.98 -5.82 -8.63
N GLY A 136 -21.93 -5.48 -7.78
CA GLY A 136 -22.99 -6.38 -7.35
C GLY A 136 -24.06 -6.58 -8.40
N THR A 137 -24.62 -7.78 -8.44
CA THR A 137 -25.70 -8.20 -9.36
C THR A 137 -26.90 -8.78 -8.62
N MET A 138 -26.87 -8.80 -7.28
CA MET A 138 -27.97 -9.32 -6.47
C MET A 138 -29.18 -8.38 -6.60
N SER A 139 -30.16 -8.78 -7.40
CA SER A 139 -31.39 -8.02 -7.62
C SER A 139 -32.32 -8.11 -6.41
N GLY A 140 -33.20 -7.12 -6.22
CA GLY A 140 -34.25 -7.19 -5.21
C GLY A 140 -35.36 -8.21 -5.51
N SER A 141 -35.35 -8.80 -6.71
CA SER A 141 -36.38 -9.71 -7.22
C SER A 141 -35.90 -11.14 -7.41
N GLU A 142 -34.76 -11.51 -6.82
CA GLU A 142 -34.26 -12.88 -6.94
C GLU A 142 -35.31 -13.90 -6.46
N ASN A 143 -35.56 -14.90 -7.30
CA ASN A 143 -36.56 -15.94 -7.07
C ASN A 143 -38.01 -15.45 -6.91
N MET A 144 -38.33 -14.19 -7.25
CA MET A 144 -39.73 -13.76 -7.33
C MET A 144 -40.45 -14.58 -8.41
N LYS A 145 -41.54 -15.23 -8.01
CA LYS A 145 -42.51 -15.91 -8.87
C LYS A 145 -43.83 -15.16 -8.73
N PRO A 146 -44.00 -14.05 -9.47
CA PRO A 146 -45.20 -13.25 -9.38
C PRO A 146 -46.40 -13.95 -10.01
N GLN A 147 -47.55 -13.85 -9.37
CA GLN A 147 -48.82 -14.32 -9.91
C GLN A 147 -49.80 -13.17 -10.11
N ALA A 148 -50.45 -13.13 -11.28
CA ALA A 148 -51.65 -12.34 -11.49
C ALA A 148 -52.88 -13.18 -11.13
N LYS A 149 -53.84 -12.60 -10.38
CA LYS A 149 -55.10 -13.25 -10.04
C LYS A 149 -56.29 -12.35 -10.35
N THR A 150 -57.39 -12.97 -10.72
CA THR A 150 -58.68 -12.29 -10.92
C THR A 150 -59.67 -12.74 -9.85
N VAL A 151 -60.44 -11.81 -9.31
CA VAL A 151 -61.42 -12.06 -8.26
C VAL A 151 -62.74 -11.35 -8.55
N THR A 152 -63.86 -12.06 -8.35
CA THR A 152 -65.19 -11.45 -8.41
C THR A 152 -65.60 -10.90 -7.05
N PRO A 153 -66.14 -9.67 -6.96
CA PRO A 153 -66.68 -9.12 -5.72
C PRO A 153 -67.69 -10.07 -5.06
N SER A 154 -67.66 -10.13 -3.73
CA SER A 154 -68.54 -10.98 -2.91
C SER A 154 -68.99 -10.21 -1.68
N THR A 155 -70.16 -10.57 -1.14
CA THR A 155 -70.64 -10.07 0.15
C THR A 155 -69.85 -10.63 1.34
N ALA A 156 -69.05 -11.69 1.11
CA ALA A 156 -68.13 -12.25 2.09
C ALA A 156 -66.70 -11.73 1.91
N LYS A 157 -65.92 -11.73 3.01
CA LYS A 157 -64.50 -11.38 2.99
C LYS A 157 -63.72 -12.37 2.13
N GLN A 158 -62.87 -11.85 1.25
CA GLN A 158 -61.97 -12.65 0.41
C GLN A 158 -60.51 -12.40 0.82
N THR A 159 -59.72 -13.46 0.88
CA THR A 159 -58.27 -13.38 1.12
C THR A 159 -57.57 -13.90 -0.12
N ILE A 160 -56.81 -13.04 -0.79
CA ILE A 160 -56.09 -13.41 -2.01
C ILE A 160 -54.63 -13.64 -1.64
N LEU A 161 -54.18 -14.89 -1.80
CA LEU A 161 -52.81 -15.31 -1.59
C LEU A 161 -52.24 -15.88 -2.90
N PRO A 162 -50.92 -15.82 -3.12
CA PRO A 162 -50.29 -16.59 -4.19
C PRO A 162 -50.60 -18.08 -4.05
N ASP A 163 -50.72 -18.79 -5.18
CA ASP A 163 -50.80 -20.25 -5.20
C ASP A 163 -49.46 -20.88 -4.78
N THR A 164 -49.46 -22.17 -4.45
CA THR A 164 -48.31 -22.91 -3.88
C THR A 164 -46.99 -22.77 -4.67
N GLU A 165 -47.06 -22.55 -5.98
CA GLU A 165 -45.88 -22.42 -6.84
C GLU A 165 -45.34 -20.97 -6.92
N TYR A 166 -46.08 -19.99 -6.41
CA TYR A 166 -45.79 -18.56 -6.46
C TYR A 166 -45.49 -18.01 -5.06
N ASN A 167 -44.71 -16.93 -4.98
CA ASN A 167 -44.32 -16.33 -3.69
C ASN A 167 -44.74 -14.87 -3.53
N CYS A 168 -45.33 -14.27 -4.56
CA CYS A 168 -45.87 -12.91 -4.52
C CYS A 168 -47.00 -12.73 -5.54
N LEU A 169 -47.88 -11.75 -5.31
CA LEU A 169 -48.87 -11.32 -6.30
C LEU A 169 -48.30 -10.12 -7.06
N SER A 170 -48.27 -10.17 -8.39
CA SER A 170 -47.94 -9.01 -9.22
C SER A 170 -49.15 -8.11 -9.44
N GLN A 171 -50.34 -8.70 -9.50
CA GLN A 171 -51.57 -8.00 -9.82
C GLN A 171 -52.78 -8.76 -9.26
N VAL A 172 -53.75 -8.01 -8.75
CA VAL A 172 -55.10 -8.53 -8.44
C VAL A 172 -56.09 -7.73 -9.25
N GLU A 173 -56.69 -8.38 -10.24
CA GLU A 173 -57.78 -7.82 -11.03
C GLU A 173 -59.11 -8.12 -10.33
N VAL A 174 -59.89 -7.07 -10.06
CA VAL A 174 -61.20 -7.21 -9.42
C VAL A 174 -62.25 -7.00 -10.50
N GLU A 175 -63.06 -8.03 -10.76
CA GLU A 175 -64.13 -7.98 -11.74
C GLU A 175 -65.22 -6.98 -11.35
N ALA A 176 -66.06 -6.64 -12.32
CA ALA A 176 -67.25 -5.84 -12.05
C ALA A 176 -68.16 -6.53 -11.01
N ILE A 177 -68.80 -5.74 -10.15
CA ILE A 177 -69.78 -6.27 -9.19
C ILE A 177 -70.95 -6.83 -10.00
N PRO A 178 -71.28 -8.13 -9.87
CA PRO A 178 -72.44 -8.68 -10.57
C PRO A 178 -73.71 -8.09 -9.96
N TYR A 179 -74.57 -7.55 -10.81
CA TYR A 179 -75.92 -7.11 -10.43
C TYR A 179 -76.91 -7.42 -11.55
N VAL A 180 -78.17 -7.64 -11.16
CA VAL A 180 -79.28 -7.88 -12.08
C VAL A 180 -80.42 -6.94 -11.71
N GLU A 181 -81.03 -6.33 -12.71
CA GLU A 181 -82.20 -5.47 -12.57
C GLU A 181 -83.43 -6.17 -13.14
N ALA A 182 -84.54 -6.13 -12.41
CA ALA A 182 -85.82 -6.67 -12.87
C ALA A 182 -87.00 -5.82 -12.38
N ASP A 183 -87.98 -5.58 -13.25
CA ASP A 183 -89.23 -4.92 -12.86
C ASP A 183 -89.99 -5.75 -11.81
N ASN A 184 -90.53 -5.09 -10.80
CA ASN A 184 -91.26 -5.73 -9.72
C ASN A 184 -92.78 -5.46 -9.80
N PRO A 185 -93.62 -6.33 -9.21
CA PRO A 185 -95.08 -6.20 -9.28
C PRO A 185 -95.66 -4.94 -8.61
N ALA A 186 -94.85 -4.18 -7.85
CA ALA A 186 -95.24 -2.94 -7.20
C ALA A 186 -94.93 -1.68 -8.05
N GLY A 187 -94.39 -1.83 -9.26
CA GLY A 187 -94.11 -0.74 -10.19
C GLY A 187 -92.73 -0.09 -10.06
N GLY A 188 -91.75 -0.76 -9.44
CA GLY A 188 -90.35 -0.31 -9.39
C GLY A 188 -89.37 -1.34 -9.97
N VAL A 189 -88.07 -1.01 -10.02
CA VAL A 189 -86.98 -1.93 -10.42
C VAL A 189 -86.32 -2.50 -9.18
N THR A 190 -86.25 -3.83 -9.08
CA THR A 190 -85.46 -4.54 -8.07
C THR A 190 -84.05 -4.74 -8.60
N VAL A 191 -83.06 -4.24 -7.87
CA VAL A 191 -81.64 -4.50 -8.13
C VAL A 191 -81.15 -5.58 -7.18
N THR A 192 -80.70 -6.71 -7.72
CA THR A 192 -80.06 -7.78 -6.98
C THR A 192 -78.56 -7.67 -7.18
N ILE A 193 -77.81 -7.35 -6.12
CA ILE A 193 -76.34 -7.19 -6.15
C ILE A 193 -75.70 -8.42 -5.52
N ALA A 194 -74.66 -8.96 -6.16
CA ALA A 194 -73.93 -10.13 -5.69
C ALA A 194 -74.84 -11.35 -5.43
N GLY A 195 -75.90 -11.50 -6.23
CA GLY A 195 -76.81 -12.64 -6.24
C GLY A 195 -76.34 -13.81 -7.09
#